data_AF-A0A8S3GFR5-F1
#
_entry.id   AF-A0A8S3GFR5-F1
#
_cell.length_a   1.000
_cell.length_b   1.000
_cell.length_c   1.000
_cell.angle_alpha   90.00
_cell.angle_beta   90.00
_cell.angle_gamma   90.00
#
_symmetry.space_group_name_H-M   'P 1'
#
loop_
_entity.id
_entity.type
_entity.pdbx_description
1 polymer ?
#
loop_
_entity_poly.entity_id
_entity_poly.type
_entity_poly.pdbx_seq_one_letter_code
_entity_poly.pdbx_strand_id
1 'polypeptide(L)'
;MKIGKELLAKMPENYRNDNITSTSAIDMLMKFGDVESAERTFRSIKAKGTTIYGALMNGYNLNGESWKCFKVFEEMNEKGIIPDEIGWNILIGACSKSGMLHHCQYIANQIPLNIQNKIRTQNALIDMWVNIDFKYQSVNRLFIFLSSEG
;
A
#
# COMPACT_ATOMS: atom_id res chain seq x y z
N MET A 1 17.06 10.85 11.21
CA MET A 1 16.62 9.46 11.48
C MET A 1 16.33 9.17 12.96
N LYS A 2 17.15 9.65 13.93
CA LYS A 2 16.87 9.58 15.39
C LYS A 2 15.59 10.29 15.86
N ILE A 3 15.21 11.37 15.18
CA ILE A 3 14.16 12.30 15.61
C ILE A 3 12.77 11.65 15.71
N GLY A 4 12.37 10.77 14.78
CA GLY A 4 11.05 10.13 14.82
C GLY A 4 10.88 9.16 16.00
N LYS A 5 11.91 8.34 16.25
CA LYS A 5 11.96 7.45 17.43
C LYS A 5 12.06 8.23 18.74
N GLU A 6 12.85 9.29 18.78
CA GLU A 6 13.00 10.14 19.95
C GLU A 6 11.73 10.95 20.25
N LEU A 7 11.01 11.42 19.23
CA LEU A 7 9.69 12.05 19.39
C LEU A 7 8.69 11.06 19.99
N LEU A 8 8.61 9.85 19.45
CA LEU A 8 7.77 8.78 20.00
C LEU A 8 8.17 8.39 21.42
N ALA A 9 9.46 8.41 21.75
CA ALA A 9 9.99 8.11 23.08
C ALA A 9 9.65 9.19 24.12
N LYS A 10 9.56 10.45 23.69
CA LYS A 10 9.31 11.60 24.56
C LYS A 10 7.82 11.93 24.73
N MET A 11 6.92 11.31 23.96
CA MET A 11 5.48 11.51 24.10
C MET A 11 4.94 10.81 25.34
N PRO A 12 4.08 11.47 26.14
CA PRO A 12 3.49 10.85 27.31
C PRO A 12 2.59 9.66 26.89
N GLU A 13 2.52 8.61 27.73
CA GLU A 13 1.91 7.33 27.37
C GLU A 13 0.46 7.42 26.88
N ASN A 14 -0.28 8.41 27.37
CA ASN A 14 -1.66 8.68 26.96
C ASN A 14 -1.78 9.09 25.47
N TYR A 15 -0.77 9.77 24.91
CA TYR A 15 -0.72 10.11 23.48
C TYR A 15 -0.13 8.99 22.63
N ARG A 16 0.75 8.15 23.19
CA ARG A 16 1.31 6.98 22.48
C ARG A 16 0.24 5.98 22.07
N ASN A 17 -0.87 5.91 22.81
CA ASN A 17 -1.99 5.02 22.54
C ASN A 17 -3.13 5.68 21.73
N ASP A 18 -2.97 6.94 21.30
CA ASP A 18 -3.91 7.53 20.34
C ASP A 18 -3.62 6.99 18.94
N ASN A 19 -4.68 6.59 18.24
CA ASN A 19 -4.64 6.12 16.86
C ASN A 19 -4.04 7.18 15.93
N ILE A 20 -4.24 8.48 16.21
CA ILE A 20 -3.68 9.57 15.39
C ILE A 20 -2.15 9.59 15.50
N THR A 21 -1.62 9.64 16.72
CA THR A 21 -0.17 9.66 16.98
C THR A 21 0.51 8.41 16.45
N SER A 22 -0.12 7.25 16.62
CA SER A 22 0.37 5.97 16.10
C SER A 22 0.39 5.93 14.56
N THR A 23 -0.63 6.50 13.91
CA THR A 23 -0.69 6.59 12.44
C THR A 23 0.44 7.49 11.91
N SER A 24 0.63 8.67 12.50
CA SER A 24 1.71 9.59 12.10
C SER A 24 3.09 8.99 12.33
N ALA A 25 3.26 8.23 13.41
CA ALA A 25 4.48 7.48 13.71
C ALA A 25 4.80 6.45 12.62
N ILE A 26 3.82 5.63 12.24
CA ILE A 26 3.97 4.62 11.19
C ILE A 26 4.32 5.30 9.86
N ASP A 27 3.56 6.32 9.45
CA ASP A 27 3.81 7.04 8.18
C ASP A 27 5.22 7.64 8.13
N MET A 28 5.67 8.27 9.22
CA MET A 28 7.02 8.82 9.33
C MET A 28 8.08 7.72 9.24
N LEU A 29 7.95 6.65 10.02
CA LEU A 29 8.92 5.55 10.04
C LEU A 29 9.04 4.88 8.67
N MET A 30 7.91 4.62 8.00
CA MET A 30 7.89 4.04 6.66
C MET A 30 8.57 4.95 5.62
N LYS A 31 8.29 6.26 5.64
CA LYS A 31 8.91 7.24 4.73
C LYS A 31 10.43 7.33 4.88
N PHE A 32 10.95 7.08 6.09
CA PHE A 32 12.38 7.04 6.34
C PHE A 32 12.99 5.64 6.21
N GLY A 33 12.22 4.65 5.73
CA GLY A 33 12.68 3.28 5.51
C GLY A 33 12.87 2.44 6.78
N ASP A 34 12.45 2.92 7.94
CA ASP A 34 12.52 2.16 9.20
C ASP A 34 11.29 1.25 9.35
N VAL A 35 11.18 0.32 8.40
CA VAL A 35 10.03 -0.58 8.24
C VAL A 35 9.82 -1.44 9.49
N GLU A 36 10.88 -1.95 10.10
CA GLU A 36 10.79 -2.81 11.28
C GLU A 36 10.14 -2.08 12.48
N SER A 37 10.50 -0.82 12.71
CA SER A 37 9.91 -0.04 13.81
C SER A 37 8.47 0.34 13.52
N ALA A 38 8.14 0.61 12.25
CA ALA A 38 6.77 0.85 11.82
C ALA A 38 5.90 -0.40 12.04
N GLU A 39 6.38 -1.58 11.63
CA GLU A 39 5.69 -2.85 11.84
C GLU A 39 5.49 -3.16 13.33
N ARG A 40 6.48 -2.91 14.18
CA ARG A 40 6.35 -3.07 15.64
C ARG A 40 5.30 -2.13 16.23
N THR A 41 5.33 -0.85 15.83
CA THR A 41 4.34 0.15 16.27
C THR A 41 2.95 -0.24 15.82
N PHE A 42 2.79 -0.70 14.58
CA PHE A 42 1.52 -1.21 14.08
C PHE A 42 1.03 -2.39 14.92
N ARG A 43 1.89 -3.37 15.21
CA ARG A 43 1.51 -4.56 16.01
C ARG A 43 1.08 -4.19 17.44
N SER A 44 1.66 -3.16 18.06
CA SER A 44 1.31 -2.76 19.43
C SER A 44 -0.09 -2.12 19.56
N ILE A 45 -0.67 -1.61 18.47
CA ILE A 45 -1.99 -0.98 18.49
C ILE A 45 -3.09 -2.04 18.65
N LYS A 46 -3.90 -1.95 19.71
CA LYS A 46 -4.97 -2.93 19.99
C LYS A 46 -6.15 -2.80 19.03
N ALA A 47 -6.67 -1.58 18.83
CA ALA A 47 -7.82 -1.31 17.98
C ALA A 47 -7.37 -0.54 16.73
N LYS A 48 -7.17 -1.27 15.64
CA LYS A 48 -6.72 -0.69 14.36
C LYS A 48 -7.92 -0.30 13.51
N GLY A 49 -7.97 0.96 13.08
CA GLY A 49 -8.93 1.45 12.09
C GLY A 49 -8.32 1.61 10.71
N THR A 50 -9.14 1.96 9.73
CA THR A 50 -8.76 2.16 8.32
C THR A 50 -7.54 3.06 8.15
N THR A 51 -7.40 4.13 8.93
CA THR A 51 -6.28 5.08 8.81
C THR A 51 -4.93 4.44 9.18
N ILE A 52 -4.89 3.61 10.22
CA ILE A 52 -3.66 2.94 10.67
C ILE A 52 -3.20 1.92 9.62
N TYR A 53 -4.14 1.13 9.09
CA TYR A 53 -3.86 0.21 8.00
C TYR A 53 -3.39 0.95 6.75
N GLY A 54 -4.07 2.05 6.38
CA GLY A 54 -3.71 2.89 5.24
C GLY A 54 -2.30 3.46 5.34
N ALA A 55 -1.86 3.90 6.53
CA ALA A 55 -0.49 4.38 6.73
C ALA A 55 0.57 3.29 6.48
N LEU A 56 0.34 2.08 7.00
CA LEU A 56 1.26 0.96 6.78
C LEU A 56 1.28 0.52 5.31
N MET A 57 0.11 0.38 4.68
CA MET A 57 -0.03 0.05 3.26
C MET A 57 0.67 1.07 2.37
N ASN A 58 0.47 2.36 2.64
CA ASN A 58 1.11 3.44 1.89
C ASN A 58 2.63 3.34 1.98
N GLY A 59 3.14 3.09 3.19
CA GLY A 59 4.55 2.85 3.42
C GLY A 59 5.12 1.72 2.55
N TYR A 60 4.46 0.56 2.51
CA TYR A 60 4.91 -0.55 1.68
C TYR A 60 4.85 -0.23 0.19
N ASN A 61 3.80 0.45 -0.27
CA ASN A 61 3.68 0.91 -1.65
C ASN A 61 4.83 1.88 -2.04
N LEU A 62 5.20 2.80 -1.14
CA LEU A 62 6.30 3.74 -1.39
C LEU A 62 7.67 3.05 -1.39
N ASN A 63 7.86 2.06 -0.53
CA ASN A 63 9.12 1.31 -0.42
C ASN A 63 9.25 0.20 -1.48
N GLY A 64 8.29 0.08 -2.41
CA GLY A 64 8.29 -0.95 -3.47
C GLY A 64 7.88 -2.35 -2.99
N GLU A 65 7.50 -2.51 -1.73
CA GLU A 65 7.10 -3.77 -1.11
C GLU A 65 5.62 -4.09 -1.38
N SER A 66 5.21 -4.08 -2.65
CA SER A 66 3.80 -4.19 -3.06
C SER A 66 3.11 -5.45 -2.51
N TRP A 67 3.83 -6.57 -2.36
CA TRP A 67 3.30 -7.80 -1.78
C TRP A 67 2.88 -7.64 -0.31
N LYS A 68 3.63 -6.85 0.49
CA LYS A 68 3.26 -6.57 1.88
C LYS A 68 2.05 -5.67 1.95
N CYS A 69 1.91 -4.71 1.02
CA CYS A 69 0.71 -3.90 0.90
C CYS A 69 -0.54 -4.80 0.73
N PHE A 70 -0.48 -5.82 -0.15
CA PHE A 70 -1.58 -6.76 -0.32
C PHE A 70 -1.86 -7.61 0.91
N LYS A 71 -0.84 -8.12 1.60
CA LYS A 71 -1.05 -8.87 2.85
C LYS A 71 -1.73 -8.04 3.93
N VAL A 72 -1.41 -6.74 4.02
CA VAL A 72 -2.09 -5.85 4.96
C VAL A 72 -3.56 -5.66 4.57
N PHE A 73 -3.87 -5.56 3.28
CA PHE A 73 -5.26 -5.52 2.81
C PHE A 73 -6.03 -6.82 3.06
N GLU A 74 -5.40 -7.98 2.88
CA GLU A 74 -5.99 -9.26 3.25
C GLU A 74 -6.32 -9.30 4.75
N GLU A 75 -5.40 -8.85 5.61
CA GLU A 75 -5.64 -8.74 7.06
C GLU A 75 -6.80 -7.80 7.39
N MET A 76 -6.94 -6.68 6.66
CA MET A 76 -8.11 -5.79 6.81
C MET A 76 -9.40 -6.51 6.46
N ASN A 77 -9.42 -7.23 5.34
CA ASN A 77 -10.60 -7.92 4.83
C ASN A 77 -11.05 -9.04 5.78
N GLU A 78 -10.11 -9.83 6.31
CA GLU A 78 -10.37 -10.86 7.33
C GLU A 78 -11.00 -10.29 8.61
N LYS A 79 -10.69 -9.03 8.93
CA LYS A 79 -11.24 -8.31 10.09
C LYS A 79 -12.52 -7.53 9.77
N GLY A 80 -13.02 -7.60 8.54
CA GLY A 80 -14.19 -6.85 8.10
C GLY A 80 -13.96 -5.33 8.03
N ILE A 81 -12.70 -4.89 7.95
CA ILE A 81 -12.34 -3.48 7.85
C ILE A 81 -12.20 -3.13 6.36
N ILE A 82 -13.02 -2.20 5.89
CA ILE A 82 -13.02 -1.80 4.48
C ILE A 82 -12.06 -0.61 4.29
N PRO A 83 -11.19 -0.64 3.26
CA PRO A 83 -10.39 0.53 2.89
C PRO A 83 -11.28 1.72 2.51
N ASP A 84 -10.84 2.92 2.88
CA ASP A 84 -11.42 4.16 2.37
C ASP A 84 -10.88 4.47 0.97
N GLU A 85 -11.30 5.61 0.39
CA GLU A 85 -10.81 6.05 -0.92
C GLU A 85 -9.28 6.10 -0.99
N ILE A 86 -8.62 6.51 0.10
CA ILE A 86 -7.16 6.61 0.15
C ILE A 86 -6.55 5.21 0.10
N GLY A 87 -7.06 4.29 0.93
CA GLY A 87 -6.64 2.88 0.95
C GLY A 87 -6.78 2.18 -0.40
N TRP A 88 -7.91 2.38 -1.10
CA TRP A 88 -8.10 1.83 -2.45
C TRP A 88 -7.11 2.40 -3.46
N ASN A 89 -6.86 3.70 -3.44
CA ASN A 89 -5.87 4.32 -4.34
C ASN A 89 -4.43 3.84 -4.04
N ILE A 90 -4.10 3.55 -2.78
CA ILE A 90 -2.81 2.94 -2.41
C ILE A 90 -2.69 1.54 -3.01
N LEU A 91 -3.76 0.72 -2.95
CA LEU A 91 -3.78 -0.62 -3.55
C LEU A 91 -3.60 -0.59 -5.05
N ILE A 92 -4.30 0.30 -5.76
CA ILE A 92 -4.16 0.50 -7.21
C ILE A 92 -2.72 0.90 -7.55
N GLY A 93 -2.11 1.80 -6.77
CA GLY A 93 -0.71 2.17 -6.93
C GLY A 93 0.26 1.00 -6.75
N ALA A 94 0.04 0.17 -5.72
CA ALA A 94 0.83 -1.03 -5.48
C ALA A 94 0.66 -2.07 -6.60
N CYS A 95 -0.56 -2.26 -7.10
CA CYS A 95 -0.89 -3.08 -8.26
C CYS A 95 -0.09 -2.66 -9.50
N SER A 96 -0.17 -1.38 -9.86
CA SER A 96 0.56 -0.78 -10.99
C SER A 96 2.08 -1.06 -10.92
N LYS A 97 2.67 -0.87 -9.74
CA LYS A 97 4.11 -1.12 -9.52
C LYS A 97 4.48 -2.59 -9.52
N SER A 98 3.63 -3.48 -8.98
CA SER A 98 3.91 -4.92 -8.92
C SER A 98 3.94 -5.60 -10.29
N GLY A 99 3.12 -5.13 -11.25
CA GLY A 99 2.94 -5.83 -12.53
C GLY A 99 2.23 -7.19 -12.42
N MET A 100 1.68 -7.54 -11.25
CA MET A 100 1.02 -8.82 -11.04
C MET A 100 -0.44 -8.77 -11.49
N LEU A 101 -0.70 -9.09 -12.77
CA LEU A 101 -2.02 -8.97 -13.41
C LEU A 101 -3.17 -9.54 -12.58
N HIS A 102 -2.99 -10.74 -12.02
CA HIS A 102 -4.02 -11.42 -11.23
C HIS A 102 -4.41 -10.61 -9.98
N HIS A 103 -3.44 -10.04 -9.25
CA HIS A 103 -3.72 -9.19 -8.10
C HIS A 103 -4.40 -7.88 -8.52
N CYS A 104 -3.95 -7.28 -9.62
CA CYS A 104 -4.56 -6.07 -10.17
C CYS A 104 -6.04 -6.27 -10.54
N GLN A 105 -6.35 -7.39 -11.21
CA GLN A 105 -7.72 -7.77 -11.54
C GLN A 105 -8.57 -8.04 -10.29
N TYR A 106 -8.01 -8.77 -9.32
CA TYR A 106 -8.67 -9.04 -8.06
C TYR A 106 -9.03 -7.73 -7.34
N ILE A 107 -8.07 -6.84 -7.13
CA ILE A 107 -8.31 -5.54 -6.47
C ILE A 107 -9.34 -4.71 -7.26
N ALA A 108 -9.22 -4.62 -8.59
CA ALA A 108 -10.15 -3.84 -9.41
C ALA A 108 -11.61 -4.30 -9.24
N ASN A 109 -11.84 -5.60 -9.09
CA ASN A 109 -13.17 -6.18 -8.88
C ASN A 109 -13.71 -5.99 -7.46
N GLN A 110 -12.84 -5.74 -6.47
CA GLN A 110 -13.24 -5.51 -5.08
C GLN A 110 -13.56 -4.04 -4.79
N ILE A 111 -13.17 -3.09 -5.66
CA ILE A 111 -13.42 -1.66 -5.43
C ILE A 111 -14.93 -1.38 -5.49
N PRO A 112 -15.53 -0.78 -4.45
CA PRO A 112 -16.93 -0.39 -4.47
C PRO A 112 -17.25 0.64 -5.57
N LEU A 113 -18.42 0.51 -6.22
CA LEU A 113 -18.84 1.38 -7.33
C LEU A 113 -18.75 2.88 -7.01
N ASN A 114 -19.08 3.29 -5.78
CA ASN A 114 -19.01 4.68 -5.35
C ASN A 114 -17.57 5.21 -5.26
N ILE A 115 -16.59 4.35 -5.03
CA ILE A 115 -15.17 4.69 -5.06
C ILE A 115 -14.67 4.65 -6.51
N GLN A 116 -15.06 3.62 -7.27
CA GLN A 116 -14.69 3.47 -8.68
C GLN A 116 -15.11 4.67 -9.54
N ASN A 117 -16.27 5.27 -9.26
CA ASN A 117 -16.79 6.42 -10.00
C ASN A 117 -16.11 7.76 -9.68
N LYS A 118 -15.16 7.78 -8.73
CA LYS A 118 -14.40 8.99 -8.43
C LYS A 118 -13.32 9.19 -9.49
N ILE A 119 -13.22 10.40 -10.04
CA ILE A 119 -12.26 10.77 -11.10
C ILE A 119 -10.84 10.34 -10.73
N ARG A 120 -10.42 10.56 -9.48
CA ARG A 120 -9.09 10.18 -8.99
C ARG A 120 -8.84 8.68 -9.11
N THR A 121 -9.83 7.86 -8.74
CA THR A 121 -9.74 6.40 -8.80
C THR A 121 -9.80 5.89 -10.25
N GLN A 122 -10.62 6.49 -11.10
CA GLN A 122 -10.64 6.16 -12.53
C GLN A 122 -9.29 6.43 -13.20
N ASN A 123 -8.68 7.59 -12.95
CA ASN A 123 -7.36 7.92 -13.46
C ASN A 123 -6.31 6.91 -12.97
N ALA A 124 -6.33 6.58 -11.67
CA ALA A 124 -5.41 5.59 -11.12
C ALA A 124 -5.58 4.19 -11.73
N LEU A 125 -6.81 3.77 -12.02
CA LEU A 125 -7.09 2.49 -12.69
C LEU A 125 -6.58 2.49 -14.13
N ILE A 126 -6.79 3.58 -14.88
CA ILE A 126 -6.26 3.73 -16.24
C ILE A 126 -4.73 3.63 -16.22
N ASP A 127 -4.08 4.40 -15.34
CA ASP A 127 -2.62 4.37 -15.18
C ASP A 127 -2.12 2.96 -14.81
N MET A 128 -2.85 2.25 -13.95
CA MET A 128 -2.52 0.86 -13.59
C MET A 128 -2.56 -0.05 -14.81
N TRP A 129 -3.64 -0.03 -15.60
CA TRP A 129 -3.79 -0.90 -16.77
C TRP A 129 -2.76 -0.58 -17.87
N VAL A 130 -2.49 0.70 -18.11
CA VAL A 130 -1.46 1.12 -19.07
C VAL A 130 -0.07 0.61 -18.66
N ASN A 131 0.29 0.73 -17.39
CA ASN A 131 1.57 0.25 -16.89
C ASN A 131 1.71 -1.28 -16.96
N ILE A 132 0.61 -2.01 -16.73
CA ILE A 132 0.59 -3.46 -16.87
C ILE A 132 0.81 -3.86 -18.34
N ASP A 133 0.04 -3.28 -19.26
CA ASP A 133 0.17 -3.56 -20.69
C ASP A 133 1.59 -3.26 -21.21
N PHE A 134 2.16 -2.11 -20.82
CA PHE A 134 3.53 -1.74 -21.17
C PHE A 134 4.57 -2.78 -20.69
N LYS A 135 4.42 -3.30 -19.46
CA LYS A 135 5.28 -4.36 -18.94
C LYS A 135 5.15 -5.65 -19.75
N TYR A 136 3.94 -6.07 -20.08
CA TYR A 136 3.70 -7.26 -20.92
C TYR A 136 4.29 -7.11 -22.33
N GLN A 137 4.09 -5.95 -22.97
CA GLN A 137 4.68 -5.67 -24.28
C GLN A 137 6.21 -5.71 -24.25
N SER A 138 6.83 -5.20 -23.18
CA SER A 138 8.28 -5.22 -23.00
C SER A 138 8.83 -6.64 -22.86
N VAL A 139 8.16 -7.49 -22.08
CA VAL A 139 8.52 -8.92 -21.95
C VAL A 139 8.36 -9.66 -23.28
N ASN A 140 7.26 -9.42 -24.01
CA ASN A 140 7.02 -10.04 -25.31
C ASN A 140 8.09 -9.65 -26.34
N ARG A 141 8.51 -8.38 -26.37
CA ARG A 141 9.61 -7.93 -27.24
C ARG A 141 10.94 -8.63 -26.92
N LEU A 142 11.26 -8.77 -25.63
CA LEU A 142 12.47 -9.47 -25.19
C LEU A 142 12.44 -10.95 -25.60
N PHE A 143 11.28 -11.62 -25.47
CA PHE A 143 11.12 -13.01 -25.88
C PHE A 143 11.33 -13.19 -27.39
N ILE A 144 10.75 -12.31 -28.22
CA ILE A 144 10.95 -12.34 -29.68
C ILE A 144 12.42 -12.14 -30.04
N PHE A 145 13.08 -11.16 -29.40
CA PHE A 145 14.50 -10.89 -29.60
C PHE A 145 15.36 -12.13 -29.29
N LEU A 146 15.18 -12.75 -28.12
CA LEU A 146 15.92 -13.95 -27.72
C LEU A 146 15.63 -15.17 -28.62
N SER A 147 14.41 -15.27 -29.16
CA SER A 147 14.02 -16.37 -30.06
C SER A 147 14.53 -16.18 -31.50
N SER A 148 15.01 -14.98 -31.85
CA SER A 148 15.55 -14.66 -33.18
C SER A 148 17.07 -14.82 -33.30
N GLU A 149 17.77 -14.98 -32.16
CA GLU A 149 19.23 -15.16 -32.09
C GLU A 149 19.67 -16.62 -31.88
N GLY A 150 18.74 -17.58 -31.81
CA GLY A 150 19.00 -19.03 -31.69
C GLY A 150 18.55 -19.81 -32.91
#